data_AF-A0A7J9EQ00-F1
#
_entry.id   AF-A0A7J9EQ00-F1
#
_cell.length_a   1.000
_cell.length_b   1.000
_cell.length_c   1.000
_cell.angle_alpha   90.00
_cell.angle_beta   90.00
_cell.angle_gamma   90.00
#
_symmetry.space_group_name_H-M   'P 1'
#
loop_
_entity.id
_entity.type
_entity.pdbx_description
1 polymer ?
#
loop_
_entity_poly.entity_id
_entity_poly.type
_entity_poly.pdbx_seq_one_letter_code
_entity_poly.pdbx_strand_id
1 'polypeptide(L)'
;MQYLKNHKPPLTLARCSGAHVIEFLKYLDQFGKTKVHITGCPYFGHPNPPAPCSCPLKQAWGSLDALIGRLRAAYEENGGRPESNPFAARAVRIYLREVREGQAKARGIPYEKKKRK
;
A
#
# COMPACT_ATOMS: atom_id res chain seq x y z
N MET A 1 -10.42 11.18 9.71
CA MET A 1 -9.31 11.16 8.73
C MET A 1 -9.48 12.32 7.75
N GLN A 2 -8.45 13.15 7.55
CA GLN A 2 -8.50 14.33 6.66
C GLN A 2 -8.81 13.96 5.20
N TYR A 3 -8.35 12.79 4.73
CA TYR A 3 -8.60 12.26 3.39
C TYR A 3 -10.09 12.27 3.00
N LEU A 4 -10.97 11.71 3.85
CA LEU A 4 -12.41 11.65 3.58
C LEU A 4 -13.06 13.05 3.59
N LYS A 5 -12.54 13.97 4.40
CA LYS A 5 -13.05 15.35 4.51
C LYS A 5 -12.70 16.20 3.29
N ASN A 6 -11.61 15.87 2.60
CA ASN A 6 -11.11 16.63 1.45
C ASN A 6 -11.73 16.17 0.11
N HIS A 7 -12.43 15.02 0.08
CA HIS A 7 -13.01 14.48 -1.15
C HIS A 7 -14.27 15.26 -1.57
N LYS A 8 -14.34 15.68 -2.83
CA LYS A 8 -15.51 16.37 -3.42
C LYS A 8 -16.00 15.61 -4.65
N PRO A 9 -17.23 15.04 -4.64
CA PRO A 9 -18.23 15.03 -3.57
C PRO A 9 -17.83 14.13 -2.38
N PRO A 10 -18.46 14.27 -1.19
CA PRO A 10 -18.17 13.42 -0.03
C PRO A 10 -18.23 11.94 -0.38
N LEU A 11 -17.18 11.20 0.01
CA LEU A 11 -17.09 9.78 -0.27
C LEU A 11 -17.96 9.00 0.73
N THR A 12 -19.03 8.38 0.25
CA THR A 12 -19.84 7.43 1.03
C THR A 12 -19.35 6.01 0.78
N LEU A 13 -19.52 5.09 1.76
CA LEU A 13 -19.16 3.67 1.60
C LEU A 13 -19.83 3.03 0.39
N ALA A 14 -21.09 3.40 0.09
CA ALA A 14 -21.83 2.91 -1.07
C ALA A 14 -21.23 3.33 -2.43
N ARG A 15 -20.44 4.41 -2.47
CA ARG A 15 -19.74 4.91 -3.66
C ARG A 15 -18.23 4.62 -3.61
N CYS A 16 -17.77 3.99 -2.54
CA CYS A 16 -16.37 3.61 -2.39
C CYS A 16 -16.07 2.47 -3.37
N SER A 17 -14.94 2.59 -4.06
CA SER A 17 -14.49 1.62 -5.04
C SER A 17 -13.02 1.33 -4.79
N GLY A 18 -12.48 0.30 -5.46
CA GLY A 18 -11.06 -0.03 -5.35
C GLY A 18 -10.14 1.15 -5.70
N ALA A 19 -10.56 2.07 -6.57
CA ALA A 19 -9.79 3.27 -6.92
C ALA A 19 -9.64 4.21 -5.71
N HIS A 20 -10.72 4.49 -4.99
CA HIS A 20 -10.70 5.32 -3.78
C HIS A 20 -9.88 4.68 -2.66
N VAL A 21 -9.88 3.34 -2.57
CA VAL A 21 -9.01 2.60 -1.65
C VAL A 21 -7.53 2.81 -2.03
N ILE A 22 -7.17 2.68 -3.32
CA ILE A 22 -5.79 2.90 -3.77
C ILE A 22 -5.34 4.33 -3.49
N GLU A 23 -6.18 5.32 -3.76
CA GLU A 23 -5.88 6.72 -3.48
C GLU A 23 -5.68 6.97 -1.98
N PHE A 24 -6.51 6.36 -1.13
CA PHE A 24 -6.30 6.38 0.32
C PHE A 24 -4.95 5.77 0.72
N LEU A 25 -4.57 4.61 0.14
CA LEU A 25 -3.27 3.99 0.42
C LEU A 25 -2.10 4.88 -0.02
N LYS A 26 -2.21 5.57 -1.16
CA LYS A 26 -1.22 6.56 -1.63
C LYS A 26 -1.15 7.77 -0.71
N TYR A 27 -2.30 8.25 -0.22
CA TYR A 27 -2.34 9.33 0.77
C TYR A 27 -1.58 8.95 2.05
N LEU A 28 -1.58 7.68 2.48
CA LEU A 28 -0.84 7.24 3.66
C LEU A 28 0.69 7.33 3.51
N ASP A 29 1.22 7.39 2.28
CA ASP A 29 2.67 7.51 2.05
C ASP A 29 3.26 8.79 2.65
N GLN A 30 2.48 9.87 2.82
CA GLN A 30 2.94 11.10 3.49
C GLN A 30 3.33 10.88 4.96
N PHE A 31 2.80 9.83 5.59
CA PHE A 31 3.12 9.41 6.96
C PHE A 31 4.06 8.18 6.96
N GLY A 32 4.58 7.83 5.79
CA GLY A 32 5.48 6.72 5.59
C GLY A 32 6.82 6.92 6.30
N LYS A 33 7.40 5.83 6.77
CA LYS A 33 8.75 5.81 7.38
C LYS A 33 9.74 4.97 6.58
N THR A 34 9.28 4.24 5.57
CA THR A 34 10.16 3.41 4.74
C THR A 34 10.75 4.25 3.62
N LYS A 35 12.08 4.31 3.54
CA LYS A 35 12.76 4.82 2.34
C LYS A 35 12.56 3.86 1.17
N VAL A 36 12.02 4.35 0.05
CA VAL A 36 11.84 3.56 -1.18
C VAL A 36 12.65 4.23 -2.28
N HIS A 37 13.78 3.62 -2.64
CA HIS A 37 14.64 4.11 -3.70
C HIS A 37 13.93 4.08 -5.06
N ILE A 38 13.95 5.20 -5.79
CA ILE A 38 13.40 5.27 -7.15
C ILE A 38 14.41 4.75 -8.16
N THR A 39 13.92 4.31 -9.32
CA THR A 39 14.77 3.97 -10.46
C THR A 39 15.66 5.17 -10.80
N GLY A 40 16.98 4.97 -10.83
CA GLY A 40 17.98 6.03 -11.02
C GLY A 40 18.62 6.54 -9.72
N CYS A 41 18.14 6.14 -8.55
CA CYS A 41 18.86 6.37 -7.30
C CYS A 41 20.15 5.49 -7.27
N PRO A 42 21.32 6.03 -6.88
CA PRO A 42 22.55 5.24 -6.75
C PRO A 42 22.43 4.06 -5.76
N TYR A 43 21.49 4.17 -4.82
CA TYR A 43 21.21 3.16 -3.81
C TYR A 43 20.05 2.22 -4.17
N PHE A 44 19.49 2.34 -5.37
CA PHE A 44 18.47 1.39 -5.82
C PHE A 44 19.06 -0.03 -5.81
N GLY A 45 18.37 -0.97 -5.17
CA GLY A 45 18.86 -2.33 -5.05
C GLY A 45 19.98 -2.54 -4.02
N HIS A 46 20.28 -1.54 -3.18
CA HIS A 46 21.27 -1.68 -2.11
C HIS A 46 20.59 -1.82 -0.74
N PRO A 47 20.76 -2.95 -0.03
CA PRO A 47 20.10 -3.19 1.25
C PRO A 47 20.63 -2.31 2.38
N ASN A 48 21.91 -1.96 2.36
CA ASN A 48 22.56 -1.11 3.34
C ASN A 48 23.29 0.05 2.62
N PRO A 49 22.55 1.13 2.24
CA PRO A 49 23.17 2.24 1.55
C PRO A 49 24.15 3.00 2.47
N PRO A 50 25.35 3.36 1.99
CA PRO A 50 26.38 3.99 2.80
C PRO A 50 26.12 5.46 3.14
N ALA A 51 25.13 6.09 2.49
CA ALA A 51 24.78 7.49 2.68
C ALA A 51 23.28 7.75 2.39
N PRO A 52 22.70 8.86 2.88
CA PRO A 52 21.29 9.20 2.67
C PRO A 52 20.99 9.61 1.23
N CYS A 53 19.71 9.52 0.82
CA CYS A 53 19.22 10.05 -0.44
C CYS A 53 17.86 10.76 -0.31
N SER A 54 17.53 11.56 -1.32
CA SER A 54 16.29 12.33 -1.46
C SER A 54 15.08 11.48 -1.88
N CYS A 55 15.21 10.16 -1.98
CA CYS A 55 14.08 9.29 -2.33
C CYS A 55 12.94 9.44 -1.31
N PRO A 56 11.68 9.32 -1.75
CA PRO A 56 10.53 9.53 -0.89
C PRO A 56 10.47 8.49 0.24
N LEU A 57 9.87 8.90 1.35
CA LEU A 57 9.37 7.98 2.35
C LEU A 57 7.97 7.51 1.94
N LYS A 58 7.70 6.23 2.14
CA LYS A 58 6.43 5.57 1.84
C LYS A 58 6.03 4.62 2.96
N GLN A 59 4.79 4.16 2.94
CA GLN A 59 4.37 3.07 3.83
C GLN A 59 5.09 1.78 3.45
N ALA A 60 5.44 0.96 4.44
CA ALA A 60 5.95 -0.38 4.16
C ALA A 60 4.83 -1.22 3.54
N TRP A 61 5.16 -2.04 2.54
CA TRP A 61 4.19 -2.97 1.93
C TRP A 61 3.42 -3.78 2.98
N GLY A 62 4.12 -4.37 3.97
CA GLY A 62 3.48 -5.18 5.01
C GLY A 62 2.47 -4.41 5.86
N SER A 63 2.70 -3.10 6.09
CA SER A 63 1.76 -2.25 6.81
C SER A 63 0.49 -1.99 5.99
N LEU A 64 0.64 -1.74 4.68
CA LEU A 64 -0.50 -1.56 3.78
C LEU A 64 -1.32 -2.84 3.63
N ASP A 65 -0.64 -3.99 3.47
CA ASP A 65 -1.28 -5.31 3.36
C ASP A 65 -2.09 -5.66 4.62
N ALA A 66 -1.49 -5.48 5.80
CA ALA A 66 -2.17 -5.70 7.07
C ALA A 66 -3.37 -4.75 7.28
N LEU A 67 -3.25 -3.48 6.88
CA LEU A 67 -4.36 -2.53 6.95
C LEU A 67 -5.52 -2.97 6.05
N ILE A 68 -5.23 -3.34 4.80
CA ILE A 68 -6.26 -3.83 3.86
C ILE A 68 -6.91 -5.12 4.36
N GLY A 69 -6.13 -6.04 4.94
CA GLY A 69 -6.67 -7.24 5.58
C GLY A 69 -7.69 -6.92 6.67
N ARG A 70 -7.36 -6.01 7.60
CA ARG A 70 -8.29 -5.57 8.66
C ARG A 70 -9.53 -4.85 8.11
N LEU A 71 -9.37 -3.99 7.11
CA LEU A 71 -10.50 -3.26 6.52
C LEU A 71 -11.44 -4.18 5.73
N ARG A 72 -10.92 -5.23 5.07
CA ARG A 72 -11.75 -6.27 4.45
C ARG A 72 -12.62 -6.98 5.49
N ALA A 73 -11.99 -7.48 6.57
CA ALA A 73 -12.69 -8.17 7.65
C ALA A 73 -13.76 -7.28 8.28
N ALA A 74 -13.39 -6.05 8.64
CA ALA A 74 -14.33 -5.09 9.22
C ALA A 74 -15.51 -4.79 8.30
N TYR A 75 -15.32 -4.70 6.98
CA TYR A 75 -16.42 -4.48 6.04
C TYR A 75 -17.44 -5.63 6.07
N GLU A 76 -16.96 -6.87 6.09
CA GLU A 76 -17.80 -8.08 6.12
C GLU A 76 -18.50 -8.25 7.48
N GLU A 77 -17.79 -8.01 8.58
CA GLU A 77 -18.35 -8.01 9.94
C GLU A 77 -19.47 -6.96 10.12
N ASN A 78 -19.44 -5.87 9.34
CA ASN A 78 -20.48 -4.84 9.33
C ASN A 78 -21.59 -5.11 8.31
N GLY A 79 -21.76 -6.37 7.86
CA GLY A 79 -22.83 -6.80 6.96
C GLY A 79 -22.58 -6.51 5.48
N GLY A 80 -21.36 -6.07 5.13
CA GLY A 80 -20.94 -5.89 3.75
C GLY A 80 -20.76 -7.22 3.02
N ARG A 81 -21.19 -7.29 1.76
CA ARG A 81 -21.06 -8.51 0.96
C ARG A 81 -19.63 -8.65 0.42
N PRO A 82 -19.02 -9.85 0.45
CA PRO A 82 -17.67 -10.07 -0.09
C PRO A 82 -17.52 -9.63 -1.55
N GLU A 83 -18.56 -9.80 -2.38
CA GLU A 83 -18.54 -9.47 -3.81
C GLU A 83 -18.49 -7.97 -4.07
N SER A 84 -19.04 -7.17 -3.15
CA SER A 84 -19.06 -5.70 -3.24
C SER A 84 -17.96 -5.04 -2.40
N ASN A 85 -17.09 -5.83 -1.76
CA ASN A 85 -16.09 -5.31 -0.83
C ASN A 85 -15.00 -4.51 -1.58
N PRO A 86 -14.91 -3.17 -1.40
CA PRO A 86 -13.99 -2.34 -2.15
C PRO A 86 -12.53 -2.63 -1.79
N PHE A 87 -12.27 -3.10 -0.58
CA PHE A 87 -10.92 -3.48 -0.12
C PHE A 87 -10.49 -4.81 -0.76
N ALA A 88 -11.45 -5.66 -1.15
CA ALA A 88 -11.22 -6.90 -1.89
C ALA A 88 -11.19 -6.69 -3.41
N ALA A 89 -11.33 -5.46 -3.92
CA ALA A 89 -11.33 -5.21 -5.36
C ALA A 89 -10.03 -5.68 -6.06
N ARG A 90 -10.15 -6.17 -7.30
CA ARG A 90 -9.02 -6.65 -8.11
C ARG A 90 -7.92 -5.59 -8.25
N ALA A 91 -8.29 -4.34 -8.46
CA ALA A 91 -7.35 -3.23 -8.57
C ALA A 91 -6.49 -3.06 -7.31
N VAL A 92 -7.09 -3.19 -6.10
CA VAL A 92 -6.36 -3.08 -4.83
C VAL A 92 -5.34 -4.22 -4.69
N ARG A 93 -5.70 -5.44 -5.09
CA ARG A 93 -4.77 -6.59 -5.07
C ARG A 93 -3.59 -6.40 -6.02
N ILE A 94 -3.84 -5.88 -7.22
CA ILE A 94 -2.78 -5.58 -8.20
C ILE A 94 -1.86 -4.49 -7.63
N TYR A 95 -2.42 -3.41 -7.11
CA TYR A 95 -1.66 -2.33 -6.49
C TYR A 95 -0.74 -2.83 -5.36
N LEU A 96 -1.27 -3.64 -4.43
CA LEU A 96 -0.45 -4.19 -3.34
C LEU A 96 0.70 -5.08 -3.85
N ARG A 97 0.47 -5.83 -4.94
CA ARG A 97 1.52 -6.63 -5.59
C ARG A 97 2.60 -5.74 -6.19
N GLU A 98 2.22 -4.69 -6.92
CA GLU A 98 3.16 -3.73 -7.52
C GLU A 98 3.99 -3.01 -6.45
N VAL A 99 3.36 -2.58 -5.35
CA VAL A 99 4.07 -1.96 -4.22
C VAL A 99 5.07 -2.95 -3.61
N ARG A 100 4.68 -4.21 -3.43
CA ARG A 100 5.56 -5.26 -2.91
C ARG A 100 6.80 -5.44 -3.79
N GLU A 101 6.58 -5.61 -5.09
CA GLU A 101 7.65 -5.84 -6.07
C GLU A 101 8.55 -4.62 -6.19
N GLY A 102 7.97 -3.42 -6.25
CA GLY A 102 8.72 -2.16 -6.29
C GLY A 102 9.59 -1.95 -5.05
N GLN A 103 9.04 -2.19 -3.85
CA GLN A 103 9.81 -2.06 -2.61
C GLN A 103 10.89 -3.13 -2.47
N ALA A 104 10.62 -4.38 -2.88
CA ALA A 104 11.62 -5.44 -2.85
C ALA A 104 12.82 -5.12 -3.76
N LYS A 105 12.55 -4.69 -5.00
CA LYS A 105 13.58 -4.25 -5.95
C LYS A 105 14.36 -3.06 -5.40
N ALA A 106 13.66 -2.04 -4.88
CA ALA A 106 14.28 -0.83 -4.37
C ALA A 106 15.24 -1.08 -3.20
N ARG A 107 14.92 -2.05 -2.32
CA ARG A 107 15.74 -2.42 -1.16
C ARG A 107 16.85 -3.43 -1.48
N GLY A 108 16.86 -4.03 -2.67
CA GLY A 108 17.88 -5.03 -3.01
C GLY A 108 17.81 -6.32 -2.22
N ILE A 109 16.67 -6.63 -1.60
CA ILE A 109 16.49 -7.87 -0.87
C ILE A 109 16.11 -8.94 -1.90
N PRO A 110 16.95 -9.98 -2.13
CA PRO A 110 16.55 -11.10 -2.96
C PRO A 110 15.31 -11.73 -2.34
N TYR A 111 14.28 -11.98 -3.16
CA TYR A 111 13.06 -12.59 -2.68
C TYR A 111 13.28 -14.08 -2.37
N GLU A 112 13.83 -14.37 -1.20
CA GLU A 112 13.78 -15.70 -0.61
C GLU A 112 12.34 -15.95 -0.16
N LYS A 113 11.58 -16.77 -0.91
CA LYS A 113 10.34 -17.36 -0.41
C LYS A 113 10.71 -18.18 0.83
N LYS A 114 10.54 -17.62 2.03
CA LYS A 114 10.44 -18.44 3.25
C LYS A 114 9.29 -19.42 3.03
N LYS A 115 9.61 -20.67 2.69
CA LYS A 115 8.68 -21.79 2.80
C LYS A 115 8.22 -21.79 4.26
N ARG A 116 6.92 -21.61 4.48
CA ARG A 116 6.33 -21.89 5.81
C ARG A 116 6.67 -23.34 6.14
N LYS A 117 7.30 -23.55 7.29
CA LYS A 117 7.57 -24.87 7.87
C LYS A 117 6.27 -25.45 8.40
#